data_AF-A0A453HCP9-F1
#
_entry.id   AF-A0A453HCP9-F1
#
_cell.length_a   1.000
_cell.length_b   1.000
_cell.length_c   1.000
_cell.angle_alpha   90.00
_cell.angle_beta   90.00
_cell.angle_gamma   90.00
#
_symmetry.space_group_name_H-M   'P 1'
#
loop_
_entity.id
_entity.type
_entity.pdbx_description
1 polymer ?
#
loop_
_entity_poly.entity_id
_entity_poly.type
_entity_poly.pdbx_seq_one_letter_code
_entity_poly.pdbx_strand_id
1 'polypeptide(L)'
;QETPDSVVDPSFCGSFTKSEPTCMMHHQRPKKMVAFEGALTGRRYLGCPVQQDAGVNCGVVEWVDGPWLEILQRCLARIWDM
;
A
#
# COMPACT_ATOMS: atom_id res chain seq x y z
N GLN A 1 -5.65 11.40 1.22
CA GLN A 1 -4.89 10.43 0.40
C GLN A 1 -5.72 9.17 0.37
N GLU A 2 -6.15 8.75 -0.82
CA GLU A 2 -7.01 7.58 -0.99
C GLU A 2 -6.17 6.30 -0.82
N THR A 3 -6.77 5.23 -0.30
CA THR A 3 -6.10 3.92 -0.20
C THR A 3 -6.09 3.30 -1.59
N PRO A 4 -4.92 2.89 -2.11
CA PRO A 4 -4.88 2.25 -3.40
C PRO A 4 -5.49 0.85 -3.33
N ASP A 5 -6.08 0.42 -4.44
CA ASP A 5 -6.45 -0.98 -4.65
C ASP A 5 -5.25 -1.88 -4.36
N SER A 6 -5.50 -3.04 -3.76
CA SER A 6 -4.41 -3.87 -3.23
C SER A 6 -4.60 -5.35 -3.46
N VAL A 7 -3.47 -6.03 -3.64
CA VAL A 7 -3.40 -7.49 -3.70
C VAL A 7 -2.54 -8.00 -2.55
N VAL A 8 -2.92 -9.17 -2.02
CA VAL A 8 -2.11 -9.87 -1.02
C VAL A 8 -0.95 -10.53 -1.75
N ASP A 9 0.29 -10.18 -1.40
CA ASP A 9 1.50 -10.82 -1.93
C ASP A 9 2.03 -11.88 -0.95
N PRO A 10 1.92 -13.19 -1.28
CA PRO A 10 2.40 -14.28 -0.43
C PRO A 10 3.92 -14.26 -0.22
N SER A 11 4.67 -13.69 -1.17
CA SER A 11 6.12 -13.62 -1.12
C SER A 11 6.63 -12.49 -0.23
N PHE A 12 5.74 -11.58 0.19
CA PHE A 12 6.06 -10.51 1.11
C PHE A 12 6.08 -10.98 2.58
N CYS A 13 6.74 -12.10 2.83
CA CYS A 13 6.97 -12.66 4.17
C CYS A 13 8.21 -12.03 4.83
N GLY A 14 8.19 -11.86 6.15
CA GLY A 14 9.31 -11.31 6.93
C GLY A 14 8.86 -10.50 8.14
N SER A 15 9.68 -10.49 9.19
CA SER A 15 9.39 -9.74 10.42
C SER A 15 9.91 -8.31 10.25
N PHE A 16 9.05 -7.28 10.25
CA PHE A 16 9.56 -5.93 10.49
C PHE A 16 9.93 -5.83 11.97
N THR A 17 11.21 -5.62 12.24
CA THR A 17 11.79 -5.65 13.60
C THR A 17 11.75 -4.30 14.32
N LYS A 18 11.27 -3.25 13.66
CA LYS A 18 10.79 -2.04 14.36
C LYS A 18 9.42 -2.35 14.93
N SER A 19 9.07 -1.74 16.06
CA SER A 19 7.69 -1.72 16.55
C SER A 19 6.75 -1.36 15.38
N GLU A 20 6.04 -2.33 14.83
CA GLU A 20 5.23 -2.11 13.64
C GLU A 20 4.23 -0.99 13.96
N PRO A 21 4.20 0.08 13.16
CA PRO A 21 3.29 1.19 13.41
C PRO A 21 1.86 0.65 13.38
N THR A 22 0.99 1.12 14.27
CA THR A 22 -0.42 0.75 14.20
C THR A 22 -1.17 1.72 13.30
N CYS A 23 -2.27 1.26 12.69
CA CYS A 23 -3.19 2.17 12.03
C CYS A 23 -3.66 3.24 13.03
N MET A 24 -3.54 4.53 12.70
CA MET A 24 -3.89 5.62 13.62
C MET A 24 -5.38 5.64 14.00
N MET A 25 -6.26 5.12 13.13
CA MET A 25 -7.71 5.13 13.35
C MET A 25 -8.20 3.91 14.14
N HIS A 26 -7.62 2.74 13.88
CA HIS A 26 -8.11 1.46 14.42
C HIS A 26 -7.18 0.83 15.46
N HIS A 27 -5.97 1.38 15.61
CA HIS A 27 -4.89 0.87 16.48
C HIS A 27 -4.57 -0.61 16.29
N GLN A 28 -4.88 -1.16 15.11
CA GLN A 28 -4.59 -2.53 14.74
C GLN A 28 -3.21 -2.64 14.07
N ARG A 29 -2.59 -3.80 14.21
CA ARG A 29 -1.38 -4.16 13.48
C ARG A 29 -1.65 -4.14 11.97
N PRO A 30 -0.83 -3.46 11.16
CA PRO A 30 -1.06 -3.35 9.74
C PRO A 30 -0.84 -4.67 9.02
N LYS A 31 -1.52 -4.83 7.88
CA LYS A 31 -1.23 -5.88 6.92
C LYS A 31 -0.19 -5.40 5.94
N LYS A 32 0.60 -6.36 5.47
CA LYS A 32 1.53 -6.19 4.37
C LYS A 32 0.77 -6.24 3.05
N MET A 33 0.81 -5.15 2.29
CA MET A 33 0.01 -4.99 1.08
C MET A 33 0.88 -4.50 -0.08
N VAL A 34 0.42 -4.77 -1.30
CA VAL A 34 1.01 -4.27 -2.54
C VAL A 34 -0.03 -3.45 -3.25
N ALA A 35 0.32 -2.22 -3.63
CA ALA A 35 -0.56 -1.34 -4.38
C ALA A 35 -0.74 -1.86 -5.81
N PHE A 36 -1.97 -1.78 -6.30
CA PHE A 36 -2.40 -2.17 -7.64
C PHE A 36 -3.26 -1.04 -8.20
N GLU A 37 -2.64 0.12 -8.37
CA GLU A 37 -3.31 1.31 -8.90
C GLU A 37 -2.30 2.21 -9.60
N GLY A 38 -2.55 2.51 -10.87
CA GLY A 38 -1.81 3.51 -11.65
C GLY A 38 -0.29 3.44 -11.47
N ALA A 39 0.32 4.60 -11.20
CA ALA A 39 1.76 4.75 -10.99
C ALA A 39 2.29 4.12 -9.70
N LEU A 40 1.42 3.67 -8.78
CA LEU A 40 1.80 3.01 -7.53
C LEU A 40 1.86 1.48 -7.66
N THR A 41 1.42 0.93 -8.80
CA THR A 41 1.37 -0.51 -9.04
C THR A 41 2.67 -1.20 -8.68
N GLY A 42 2.57 -2.29 -7.91
CA GLY A 42 3.67 -3.12 -7.43
C GLY A 42 4.38 -2.59 -6.19
N ARG A 43 4.04 -1.40 -5.68
CA ARG A 43 4.76 -0.78 -4.54
C ARG A 43 4.23 -1.31 -3.22
N ARG A 44 5.14 -1.73 -2.32
CA ARG A 44 4.77 -2.35 -1.04
C ARG A 44 4.52 -1.31 0.03
N TYR A 45 3.52 -1.59 0.87
CA TYR A 45 3.16 -0.74 2.00
C TYR A 45 2.57 -1.54 3.17
N LEU A 46 2.56 -0.91 4.34
CA LEU A 46 1.81 -1.34 5.51
C LEU A 46 0.43 -0.68 5.45
N GLY A 47 -0.63 -1.47 5.36
CA GLY A 47 -2.00 -1.01 5.23
C GLY A 47 -2.87 -1.36 6.44
N CYS A 48 -3.89 -0.57 6.66
CA CYS A 48 -4.91 -0.84 7.67
C CYS A 48 -5.60 -2.20 7.42
N PRO A 49 -5.77 -3.07 8.44
CA PRO A 49 -6.30 -4.43 8.22
C PRO A 49 -7.84 -4.51 8.14
N VAL A 50 -8.53 -3.44 8.50
CA VAL A 50 -10.00 -3.33 8.58
C VAL A 50 -10.55 -3.08 7.17
N GLN A 51 -11.53 -3.89 6.74
CA GLN A 51 -12.24 -3.65 5.48
C GLN A 51 -12.92 -2.29 5.56
N GLN A 52 -12.66 -1.45 4.56
CA GLN A 52 -13.17 -0.09 4.53
C GLN A 52 -14.59 -0.10 3.97
N ASP A 53 -15.54 0.47 4.70
CA ASP A 53 -16.78 0.95 4.11
C ASP A 53 -16.47 2.17 3.24
N ALA A 54 -17.20 2.33 2.12
CA ALA A 54 -16.99 3.43 1.19
C ALA A 54 -16.97 4.79 1.93
N GLY A 55 -15.80 5.45 1.95
CA GLY A 55 -15.60 6.77 2.57
C GLY A 55 -14.71 6.83 3.81
N VAL A 56 -14.33 5.69 4.43
CA VAL A 56 -13.39 5.67 5.58
C VAL A 56 -12.03 5.13 5.14
N ASN A 57 -11.18 6.02 4.60
CA ASN A 57 -9.81 5.67 4.22
C ASN A 57 -8.88 5.66 5.45
N CYS A 58 -8.77 4.52 6.15
CA CYS A 58 -7.70 4.31 7.13
C CYS A 58 -6.32 4.07 6.48
N GLY A 59 -6.28 3.96 5.14
CA GLY A 59 -5.13 4.37 4.34
C GLY A 59 -3.92 3.45 4.34
N VAL A 60 -2.88 3.98 3.71
CA VAL A 60 -1.49 3.57 3.87
C VAL A 60 -1.01 4.04 5.25
N VAL A 61 -0.52 3.12 6.08
CA VAL A 61 0.15 3.43 7.35
C VAL A 61 1.59 3.87 7.07
N GLU A 62 2.32 3.12 6.25
CA GLU A 62 3.70 3.43 5.88
C GLU A 62 4.07 2.79 4.53
N TRP A 63 4.82 3.49 3.69
CA TRP A 63 5.41 2.92 2.48
C TRP A 63 6.70 2.16 2.81
N VAL A 64 6.78 0.91 2.37
CA VAL A 64 7.97 0.07 2.57
C VAL A 64 9.01 0.37 1.51
N ASP A 65 8.57 0.45 0.26
CA ASP A 65 9.44 0.81 -0.85
C ASP A 65 9.53 2.34 -0.99
N GLY A 66 10.71 2.83 -1.38
CA GLY A 66 10.86 4.21 -1.85
C GLY A 66 9.96 4.50 -3.06
N PRO A 67 9.80 5.78 -3.45
CA PRO A 67 9.05 6.10 -4.66
C PRO A 67 9.73 5.44 -5.87
N TRP A 68 8.91 4.98 -6.81
CA TRP A 68 9.41 4.55 -8.12
C TRP A 68 10.16 5.68 -8.80
N LEU A 69 11.16 5.33 -9.60
CA LEU A 69 11.81 6.29 -10.48
C LEU A 69 10.75 6.92 -11.39
N GLU A 70 10.92 8.20 -11.72
CA GLU A 70 9.93 8.94 -12.50
C GLU A 70 9.60 8.26 -13.85
N ILE A 71 10.61 7.68 -14.51
CA ILE A 71 10.41 6.92 -15.74
C ILE A 71 9.47 5.73 -15.54
N LEU A 72 9.60 5.01 -14.42
CA LEU A 72 8.75 3.86 -14.10
C LEU A 72 7.33 4.31 -13.74
N GLN A 73 7.17 5.39 -12.98
CA GLN A 73 5.86 5.96 -12.67
C GLN A 73 5.09 6.30 -13.95
N ARG A 74 5.75 6.96 -14.92
CA ARG A 74 5.16 7.31 -16.22
C ARG A 74 4.78 6.07 -17.03
N CYS A 75 5.65 5.06 -17.08
CA CYS A 75 5.35 3.80 -17.76
C CYS A 75 4.11 3.12 -17.16
N LEU A 76 4.04 3.03 -15.83
CA LEU A 76 2.90 2.43 -15.13
C LEU A 76 1.62 3.22 -15.37
N ALA A 77 1.64 4.55 -15.23
CA ALA A 77 0.47 5.39 -15.52
C ALA A 77 -0.08 5.13 -16.94
N ARG A 78 0.81 5.11 -17.95
CA ARG A 78 0.40 4.83 -19.33
C ARG A 78 -0.17 3.43 -19.55
N ILE A 79 0.24 2.43 -18.75
CA ILE A 79 -0.33 1.07 -18.85
C ILE A 79 -1.78 1.06 -18.36
N TRP A 80 -2.08 1.85 -17.33
CA TRP A 80 -3.42 1.96 -16.75
C TRP A 80 -4.36 2.88 -17.53
N ASP A 81 -3.82 3.83 -18.31
CA ASP A 81 -4.59 4.71 -19.20
C ASP A 81 -5.07 4.03 -20.51
N MET A 82 -4.71 2.77 -20.75
CA MET A 82 -5.14 1.98 -21.93
C MET A 82 -6.50 1.33 -21.72
#